data_AF-A0A0R1Y138-F1
#
_entry.id   AF-A0A0R1Y138-F1
#
_cell.length_a   1.000
_cell.length_b   1.000
_cell.length_c   1.000
_cell.angle_alpha   90.00
_cell.angle_beta   90.00
_cell.angle_gamma   90.00
#
_symmetry.space_group_name_H-M   'P 1'
#
loop_
_entity.id
_entity.type
_entity.pdbx_description
1 polymer ?
#
loop_
_entity_poly.entity_id
_entity_poly.type
_entity_poly.pdbx_seq_one_letter_code
_entity_poly.pdbx_strand_id
1 'polypeptide(L)'
;MMAILKARLFEKMNSLSFITLLIFTLFMTVVGTPQAQGAVKTLTIEPGLYYQANNPTWLPIGTALIFGMMLPLIGFTYVRDAVGLDVQTNVISIIKTSKFASLNYTLGKFLANVTLLVGMWVVAIIGTLGMMLLRFPGQSLTFTGFITPFLVLIPGLLLTAAFALLVDTIGIFRKTGGTVLGILVLLTLYILETTTKTASFMV
;
A
#
# COMPACT_ATOMS: atom_id res chain seq x y z
N MET A 1 -9.06 17.86 15.66
CA MET A 1 -8.30 16.77 14.98
C MET A 1 -9.21 15.83 14.19
N MET A 2 -10.23 15.22 14.82
CA MET A 2 -11.12 14.24 14.18
C MET A 2 -11.88 14.75 12.93
N ALA A 3 -12.36 16.00 12.94
CA ALA A 3 -13.12 16.57 11.81
C ALA A 3 -12.27 16.75 10.53
N ILE A 4 -11.03 17.23 10.69
CA ILE A 4 -10.07 17.40 9.58
C ILE A 4 -9.70 16.04 8.98
N LEU A 5 -9.56 15.02 9.83
CA LEU A 5 -9.25 13.66 9.41
C LEU A 5 -10.42 13.05 8.61
N LYS A 6 -11.66 13.23 9.04
CA LYS A 6 -12.86 12.79 8.29
C LYS A 6 -12.98 13.45 6.93
N ALA A 7 -12.83 14.77 6.84
CA ALA A 7 -12.93 15.48 5.57
C ALA A 7 -11.90 14.95 4.55
N ARG A 8 -10.66 14.74 4.99
CA ARG A 8 -9.59 14.20 4.16
C ARG A 8 -9.86 12.75 3.72
N LEU A 9 -10.44 11.92 4.58
CA LEU A 9 -10.83 10.55 4.22
C LEU A 9 -11.85 10.56 3.08
N PHE A 10 -12.92 11.35 3.19
CA PHE A 10 -13.95 11.42 2.15
C PHE A 10 -13.41 11.95 0.82
N GLU A 11 -12.56 12.99 0.86
CA GLU A 11 -11.93 13.54 -0.33
C GLU A 11 -11.04 12.51 -1.03
N LYS A 12 -10.24 11.78 -0.26
CA LYS A 12 -9.23 10.88 -0.83
C LYS A 12 -9.77 9.47 -1.16
N MET A 13 -10.85 9.02 -0.52
CA MET A 13 -11.47 7.71 -0.80
C MET A 13 -11.99 7.59 -2.25
N ASN A 14 -12.42 8.69 -2.85
CA ASN A 14 -12.88 8.71 -4.25
C ASN A 14 -11.81 9.14 -5.25
N SER A 15 -10.57 9.35 -4.81
CA SER A 15 -9.52 9.79 -5.73
C SER A 15 -9.14 8.67 -6.71
N LEU A 16 -8.80 9.07 -7.94
CA LEU A 16 -8.40 8.14 -9.00
C LEU A 16 -7.22 7.26 -8.60
N SER A 17 -6.28 7.77 -7.80
CA SER A 17 -5.14 6.99 -7.31
C SER A 17 -5.58 5.81 -6.44
N PHE A 18 -6.60 6.01 -5.59
CA PHE A 18 -7.14 4.97 -4.72
C PHE A 18 -7.79 3.85 -5.54
N ILE A 19 -8.68 4.24 -6.45
CA ILE A 19 -9.42 3.31 -7.30
C ILE A 19 -8.46 2.57 -8.24
N THR A 20 -7.54 3.31 -8.88
CA THR A 20 -6.57 2.72 -9.83
C THR A 20 -5.70 1.67 -9.15
N LEU A 21 -5.17 1.93 -7.93
CA LEU A 21 -4.36 0.94 -7.23
C LEU A 21 -5.16 -0.32 -6.92
N LEU A 22 -6.38 -0.16 -6.38
CA LEU A 22 -7.22 -1.29 -5.99
C LEU A 22 -7.60 -2.14 -7.20
N ILE A 23 -8.11 -1.50 -8.26
CA ILE A 23 -8.47 -2.21 -9.50
C ILE A 23 -7.25 -2.91 -10.07
N PHE A 24 -6.13 -2.20 -10.19
CA PHE A 24 -4.90 -2.77 -10.76
C PHE A 24 -4.40 -3.97 -9.95
N THR A 25 -4.34 -3.84 -8.62
CA THR A 25 -3.86 -4.91 -7.73
C THR A 25 -4.75 -6.14 -7.81
N LEU A 26 -6.06 -5.96 -7.71
CA LEU A 26 -7.02 -7.06 -7.74
C LEU A 26 -7.03 -7.72 -9.11
N PHE A 27 -7.05 -6.94 -10.19
CA PHE A 27 -6.99 -7.43 -11.57
C PHE A 27 -5.71 -8.22 -11.85
N MET A 28 -4.55 -7.66 -11.52
CA MET A 28 -3.27 -8.33 -11.74
C MET A 28 -3.14 -9.60 -10.90
N THR A 29 -3.71 -9.64 -9.70
CA THR A 29 -3.75 -10.87 -8.90
C THR A 29 -4.56 -11.95 -9.62
N VAL A 30 -5.76 -11.61 -10.10
CA VAL A 30 -6.63 -12.56 -10.81
C VAL A 30 -5.99 -13.06 -12.11
N VAL A 31 -5.34 -12.19 -12.87
CA VAL A 31 -4.62 -12.60 -14.09
C VAL A 31 -3.39 -13.44 -13.75
N GLY A 32 -2.69 -13.10 -12.66
CA GLY A 32 -1.47 -13.80 -12.20
C GLY A 32 -1.72 -15.15 -11.54
N THR A 33 -2.93 -15.43 -11.04
CA THR A 33 -3.27 -16.75 -10.49
C THR A 33 -3.21 -17.84 -11.58
N PRO A 34 -2.37 -18.87 -11.41
CA PRO A 34 -2.21 -19.93 -12.40
C PRO A 34 -3.53 -20.69 -12.59
N GLN A 35 -3.82 -21.03 -13.84
CA GLN A 35 -4.96 -21.87 -14.18
C GLN A 35 -4.45 -23.17 -14.79
N ALA A 36 -5.04 -24.31 -14.42
CA ALA A 36 -4.65 -25.62 -14.93
C ALA A 36 -4.71 -25.71 -16.48
N GLN A 37 -5.53 -24.88 -17.13
CA GLN A 37 -5.71 -24.81 -18.58
C GLN A 37 -5.53 -23.38 -19.15
N GLY A 38 -4.88 -22.48 -18.41
CA GLY A 38 -4.71 -21.09 -18.83
C GLY A 38 -3.45 -20.82 -19.67
N ALA A 39 -3.43 -19.66 -20.34
CA ALA A 39 -2.29 -19.20 -21.13
C ALA A 39 -1.06 -18.83 -20.26
N VAL A 40 -1.27 -18.48 -18.99
CA VAL A 40 -0.20 -18.13 -18.05
C VAL A 40 0.21 -19.38 -17.26
N LYS A 41 1.41 -19.88 -17.54
CA LYS A 41 2.04 -20.97 -16.78
C LYS A 41 3.17 -20.37 -15.93
N THR A 42 3.05 -20.46 -14.60
CA THR A 42 4.05 -19.87 -13.69
C THR A 42 5.31 -20.74 -13.59
N LEU A 43 5.15 -22.03 -13.28
CA LEU A 43 6.20 -23.04 -13.29
C LEU A 43 5.62 -24.37 -13.75
N THR A 44 6.19 -24.97 -14.79
CA THR A 44 5.83 -26.32 -15.26
C THR A 44 7.10 -27.14 -15.27
N ILE A 45 7.37 -27.82 -14.16
CA ILE A 45 8.42 -28.84 -14.08
C ILE A 45 7.75 -30.13 -14.53
N GLU A 46 8.08 -30.61 -15.72
CA GLU A 46 7.60 -31.89 -16.26
C GLU A 46 6.05 -32.04 -16.21
N PRO A 47 5.33 -31.51 -17.21
CA PRO A 47 3.86 -31.38 -17.19
C PRO A 47 3.08 -32.70 -17.06
N GLY A 48 3.74 -33.86 -17.20
CA GLY A 48 3.15 -35.17 -16.97
C GLY A 48 3.22 -35.65 -15.51
N LEU A 49 4.06 -35.06 -14.67
CA LEU A 49 4.28 -35.45 -13.27
C LEU A 49 3.83 -34.38 -12.27
N TYR A 50 3.95 -33.09 -12.59
CA TYR A 50 3.56 -32.01 -11.68
C TYR A 50 2.51 -31.08 -12.30
N TYR A 51 1.36 -31.01 -11.65
CA TYR A 51 0.30 -30.05 -11.98
C TYR A 51 0.55 -28.70 -11.31
N GLN A 52 0.21 -27.61 -12.01
CA GLN A 52 0.22 -26.28 -11.41
C GLN A 52 -0.77 -26.22 -10.26
N ALA A 53 -0.31 -25.79 -9.09
CA ALA A 53 -1.15 -25.64 -7.92
C ALA A 53 -2.20 -24.55 -8.19
N ASN A 54 -3.46 -24.94 -8.35
CA ASN A 54 -4.61 -24.03 -8.51
C ASN A 54 -5.41 -24.00 -7.19
N ASN A 55 -4.84 -23.36 -6.18
CA ASN A 55 -5.42 -23.28 -4.84
C ASN A 55 -5.75 -21.81 -4.46
N PRO A 56 -6.65 -21.58 -3.48
CA PRO A 56 -7.05 -20.24 -3.06
C PRO A 56 -5.92 -19.42 -2.45
N THR A 57 -4.83 -20.04 -1.99
CA THR A 57 -3.70 -19.37 -1.34
C THR A 57 -2.97 -18.39 -2.27
N TRP A 58 -3.07 -18.59 -3.59
CA TRP A 58 -2.48 -17.67 -4.58
C TRP A 58 -3.07 -16.26 -4.54
N LEU A 59 -4.36 -16.12 -4.20
CA LEU A 59 -5.02 -14.82 -4.18
C LEU A 59 -4.46 -13.89 -3.09
N PRO A 60 -4.44 -14.25 -1.79
CA PRO A 60 -3.87 -13.38 -0.75
C PRO A 60 -2.38 -13.13 -0.95
N ILE A 61 -1.60 -14.14 -1.38
CA ILE A 61 -0.17 -13.97 -1.66
C ILE A 61 0.04 -12.99 -2.83
N GLY A 62 -0.65 -13.22 -3.95
CA GLY A 62 -0.52 -12.38 -5.15
C GLY A 62 -0.96 -10.94 -4.89
N THR A 63 -2.09 -10.74 -4.21
CA THR A 63 -2.54 -9.38 -3.86
C THR A 63 -1.54 -8.69 -2.95
N ALA A 64 -1.05 -9.36 -1.90
CA ALA A 64 -0.08 -8.75 -0.99
C ALA A 64 1.22 -8.36 -1.71
N LEU A 65 1.73 -9.20 -2.60
CA LEU A 65 2.94 -8.92 -3.39
C LEU A 65 2.74 -7.72 -4.32
N ILE A 66 1.68 -7.73 -5.13
CA ILE A 66 1.42 -6.66 -6.09
C ILE A 66 1.14 -5.35 -5.36
N PHE A 67 0.33 -5.39 -4.30
CA PHE A 67 0.05 -4.22 -3.48
C PHE A 67 1.32 -3.66 -2.85
N GLY A 68 2.16 -4.52 -2.25
CA GLY A 68 3.42 -4.13 -1.63
C GLY A 68 4.39 -3.49 -2.63
N MET A 69 4.50 -4.03 -3.84
CA MET A 69 5.33 -3.46 -4.91
C MET A 69 4.82 -2.09 -5.38
N MET A 70 3.49 -1.91 -5.43
CA MET A 70 2.88 -0.66 -5.90
C MET A 70 2.76 0.40 -4.80
N LEU A 71 2.92 0.02 -3.52
CA LEU A 71 2.77 0.90 -2.37
C LEU A 71 3.74 2.10 -2.38
N PRO A 72 5.04 1.96 -2.72
CA PRO A 72 5.95 3.10 -2.87
C PRO A 72 5.60 4.05 -4.03
N LEU A 73 4.99 3.52 -5.10
CA LEU A 73 4.67 4.30 -6.31
C LEU A 73 3.36 5.07 -6.14
N ILE A 74 2.28 4.34 -5.83
CA ILE A 74 0.92 4.89 -5.81
C ILE A 74 0.53 5.28 -4.38
N GLY A 75 0.94 4.51 -3.38
CA GLY A 75 0.65 4.84 -1.97
C GLY A 75 1.31 6.15 -1.55
N PHE A 76 2.57 6.38 -1.92
CA PHE A 76 3.26 7.64 -1.65
C PHE A 76 2.57 8.84 -2.31
N THR A 77 2.29 8.76 -3.60
CA THR A 77 1.63 9.85 -4.34
C THR A 77 0.21 10.11 -3.81
N TYR A 78 -0.46 9.06 -3.32
CA TYR A 78 -1.76 9.17 -2.68
C TYR A 78 -1.73 9.94 -1.35
N VAL A 79 -0.79 9.65 -0.45
CA VAL A 79 -0.75 10.33 0.87
C VAL A 79 -0.04 11.68 0.87
N ARG A 80 0.64 12.02 -0.23
CA ARG A 80 1.36 13.28 -0.42
C ARG A 80 0.46 14.52 -0.32
N ASP A 81 1.11 15.66 -0.12
CA ASP A 81 0.52 17.01 -0.05
C ASP A 81 -0.34 17.23 1.20
N ALA A 82 -0.07 16.48 2.27
CA ALA A 82 -0.70 16.61 3.57
C ALA A 82 -0.43 17.98 4.20
N VAL A 83 0.83 18.42 4.16
CA VAL A 83 1.27 19.72 4.71
C VAL A 83 1.31 20.78 3.60
N GLY A 84 1.57 20.36 2.35
CA GLY A 84 1.58 21.27 1.20
C GLY A 84 0.25 22.00 1.00
N LEU A 85 -0.87 21.28 1.11
CA LEU A 85 -2.21 21.85 0.98
C LEU A 85 -2.53 22.84 2.13
N ASP A 86 -2.11 22.53 3.36
CA ASP A 86 -2.27 23.43 4.51
C ASP A 86 -1.45 24.72 4.36
N VAL A 87 -0.32 24.67 3.65
CA VAL A 87 0.45 25.89 3.33
C VAL A 87 -0.22 26.68 2.22
N GLN A 88 -0.68 26.04 1.15
CA GLN A 88 -1.37 26.73 0.06
C GLN A 88 -2.66 27.42 0.52
N THR A 89 -3.40 26.77 1.42
CA THR A 89 -4.64 27.30 2.01
C THR A 89 -4.39 28.29 3.16
N ASN A 90 -3.13 28.61 3.48
CA ASN A 90 -2.71 29.44 4.61
C ASN A 90 -3.18 28.97 5.99
N VAL A 91 -3.73 27.76 6.12
CA VAL A 91 -4.15 27.18 7.41
C VAL A 91 -2.96 27.05 8.37
N ILE A 92 -1.74 26.87 7.84
CA ILE A 92 -0.54 26.73 8.67
C ILE A 92 -0.22 27.97 9.52
N SER A 93 -0.62 29.17 9.11
CA SER A 93 -0.36 30.40 9.88
C SER A 93 -1.23 30.45 11.15
N ILE A 94 -2.49 29.98 11.04
CA ILE A 94 -3.44 29.85 12.16
C ILE A 94 -2.94 28.80 13.15
N ILE A 95 -2.37 27.70 12.64
CA ILE A 95 -1.82 26.64 13.50
C ILE A 95 -0.59 27.16 14.28
N LYS A 96 0.29 27.94 13.63
CA LYS A 96 1.50 28.53 14.24
C LYS A 96 1.21 29.55 15.33
N THR A 97 0.07 30.25 15.28
CA THR A 97 -0.33 31.22 16.32
C THR A 97 -1.01 30.56 17.52
N SER A 98 -1.43 29.30 17.39
CA SER A 98 -1.99 28.53 18.50
C SER A 98 -0.90 27.84 19.33
N LYS A 99 -1.15 27.58 20.62
CA LYS A 99 -0.29 26.73 21.48
C LYS A 99 -0.35 25.23 21.08
N PHE A 100 -0.65 24.90 19.82
CA PHE A 100 -0.45 23.54 19.35
C PHE A 100 1.04 23.26 19.30
N ALA A 101 1.52 22.36 20.16
CA ALA A 101 2.87 21.84 20.06
C ALA A 101 3.08 21.29 18.64
N SER A 102 4.14 21.72 17.97
CA SER A 102 4.50 21.32 16.60
C SER A 102 4.48 19.79 16.40
N LEU A 103 4.82 19.04 17.46
CA LEU A 103 4.77 17.59 17.49
C LEU A 103 3.36 17.01 17.30
N ASN A 104 2.34 17.60 17.93
CA ASN A 104 0.96 17.12 17.83
C ASN A 104 0.38 17.30 16.42
N TYR A 105 0.77 18.38 15.72
CA TYR A 105 0.39 18.60 14.33
C TYR A 105 1.00 17.54 13.41
N THR A 106 2.31 17.31 13.52
CA THR A 106 3.06 16.34 12.71
C THR A 106 2.55 14.91 12.97
N LEU A 107 2.37 14.52 14.24
CA LEU A 107 1.79 13.21 14.59
C LEU A 107 0.36 13.04 14.06
N GLY A 108 -0.47 14.08 14.14
CA GLY A 108 -1.82 14.04 13.59
C GLY A 108 -1.83 13.82 12.07
N LYS A 109 -0.92 14.47 11.34
CA LYS A 109 -0.77 14.29 9.88
C LYS A 109 -0.19 12.93 9.53
N PHE A 110 0.76 12.42 10.31
CA PHE A 110 1.27 11.06 10.18
C PHE A 110 0.15 10.03 10.34
N LEU A 111 -0.61 10.09 11.44
CA LEU A 111 -1.73 9.18 11.69
C LEU A 111 -2.81 9.27 10.62
N ALA A 112 -3.07 10.46 10.07
CA ALA A 112 -3.98 10.61 8.93
C ALA A 112 -3.47 9.87 7.68
N ASN A 113 -2.18 9.96 7.36
CA ASN A 113 -1.58 9.24 6.25
C ASN A 113 -1.60 7.72 6.47
N VAL A 114 -1.30 7.27 7.69
CA VAL A 114 -1.42 5.85 8.07
C VAL A 114 -2.85 5.36 7.92
N THR A 115 -3.84 6.12 8.39
CA THR A 115 -5.26 5.76 8.31
C THR A 115 -5.71 5.61 6.85
N LEU A 116 -5.26 6.50 5.97
CA LEU A 116 -5.53 6.45 4.53
C LEU A 116 -4.97 5.18 3.88
N LEU A 117 -3.70 4.85 4.15
CA LEU A 117 -3.06 3.66 3.60
C LEU A 117 -3.63 2.36 4.19
N VAL A 118 -3.94 2.34 5.49
CA VAL A 118 -4.59 1.19 6.14
C VAL A 118 -6.00 0.98 5.59
N GLY A 119 -6.77 2.05 5.35
CA GLY A 119 -8.08 1.95 4.72
C GLY A 119 -8.01 1.31 3.33
N MET A 120 -7.05 1.75 2.52
CA MET A 120 -6.77 1.16 1.20
C MET A 120 -6.38 -0.32 1.29
N TRP A 121 -5.51 -0.66 2.24
CA TRP A 121 -5.09 -2.04 2.52
C TRP A 121 -6.25 -2.94 2.97
N VAL A 122 -7.13 -2.45 3.86
CA VAL A 122 -8.33 -3.18 4.29
C VAL A 122 -9.29 -3.43 3.12
N VAL A 123 -9.50 -2.44 2.26
CA VAL A 123 -10.35 -2.63 1.06
C VAL A 123 -9.73 -3.66 0.11
N ALA A 124 -8.40 -3.67 -0.06
CA ALA A 124 -7.73 -4.70 -0.83
C ALA A 124 -7.96 -6.10 -0.23
N ILE A 125 -7.85 -6.26 1.09
CA ILE A 125 -8.12 -7.53 1.80
C ILE A 125 -9.56 -8.00 1.54
N ILE A 126 -10.54 -7.11 1.69
CA ILE A 126 -11.96 -7.42 1.46
C ILE A 126 -12.19 -7.81 -0.01
N GLY A 127 -11.57 -7.09 -0.95
CA GLY A 127 -11.62 -7.40 -2.38
C GLY A 127 -11.05 -8.78 -2.69
N THR A 128 -9.90 -9.12 -2.10
CA THR A 128 -9.29 -10.45 -2.26
C THR A 128 -10.15 -11.56 -1.66
N LEU A 129 -10.77 -11.32 -0.50
CA LEU A 129 -11.72 -12.28 0.08
C LEU A 129 -12.90 -12.53 -0.86
N GLY A 130 -13.50 -11.46 -1.39
CA GLY A 130 -14.59 -11.57 -2.37
C GLY A 130 -14.18 -12.36 -3.61
N MET A 131 -13.01 -12.06 -4.19
CA MET A 131 -12.49 -12.79 -5.35
C MET A 131 -12.17 -14.26 -5.04
N MET A 132 -11.69 -14.56 -3.84
CA MET A 132 -11.42 -15.93 -3.41
C MET A 132 -12.70 -16.76 -3.34
N LEU A 133 -13.76 -16.21 -2.74
CA LEU A 133 -15.05 -16.88 -2.65
C LEU A 133 -15.70 -17.09 -4.03
N LEU A 134 -15.52 -16.16 -4.96
CA LEU A 134 -16.06 -16.27 -6.32
C LEU A 134 -15.28 -17.29 -7.18
N ARG A 135 -13.96 -17.34 -7.03
CA ARG A 135 -13.09 -18.14 -7.91
C ARG A 135 -12.87 -19.58 -7.43
N PHE A 136 -12.94 -19.80 -6.12
CA PHE A 136 -12.71 -21.11 -5.51
C PHE A 136 -13.90 -21.52 -4.63
N PRO A 137 -15.08 -21.80 -5.22
CA PRO A 137 -16.24 -22.20 -4.45
C PRO A 137 -15.96 -23.51 -3.71
N GLY A 138 -16.28 -23.55 -2.41
CA GLY A 138 -16.11 -24.73 -1.56
C GLY A 138 -14.68 -24.99 -1.08
N GLN A 139 -13.68 -24.22 -1.51
CA GLN A 139 -12.33 -24.30 -0.96
C GLN A 139 -12.13 -23.22 0.11
N SER A 140 -11.83 -23.65 1.34
CA SER A 140 -11.56 -22.73 2.45
C SER A 140 -10.07 -22.60 2.69
N LEU A 141 -9.66 -21.42 3.12
CA LEU A 141 -8.32 -21.14 3.62
C LEU A 141 -8.45 -20.82 5.11
N THR A 142 -7.50 -21.28 5.92
CA THR A 142 -7.46 -20.88 7.33
C THR A 142 -7.34 -19.35 7.42
N PHE A 143 -8.00 -18.74 8.41
CA PHE A 143 -7.94 -17.28 8.61
C PHE A 143 -6.49 -16.78 8.67
N THR A 144 -5.63 -17.52 9.38
CA THR A 144 -4.21 -17.24 9.46
C THR A 144 -3.58 -17.29 8.06
N GLY A 145 -3.77 -18.38 7.29
CA GLY A 145 -3.20 -18.50 5.95
C GLY A 145 -3.64 -17.39 4.98
N PHE A 146 -4.83 -16.83 5.18
CA PHE A 146 -5.31 -15.70 4.39
C PHE A 146 -4.70 -14.36 4.81
N ILE A 147 -4.57 -14.09 6.11
CA ILE A 147 -4.15 -12.77 6.61
C ILE A 147 -2.63 -12.57 6.63
N THR A 148 -1.85 -13.64 6.83
CA THR A 148 -0.39 -13.54 7.00
C THR A 148 0.32 -12.80 5.86
N PRO A 149 0.00 -13.05 4.56
CA PRO A 149 0.64 -12.32 3.47
C PRO A 149 0.48 -10.79 3.57
N PHE A 150 -0.67 -10.33 4.08
CA PHE A 150 -0.96 -8.91 4.21
C PHE A 150 -0.25 -8.26 5.40
N LEU A 151 -0.04 -8.99 6.51
CA LEU A 151 0.60 -8.44 7.71
C LEU A 151 2.05 -7.99 7.47
N VAL A 152 2.74 -8.63 6.52
CA VAL A 152 4.10 -8.28 6.10
C VAL A 152 4.18 -6.84 5.56
N LEU A 153 3.07 -6.27 5.11
CA LEU A 153 3.01 -4.92 4.54
C LEU A 153 2.94 -3.81 5.59
N ILE A 154 2.65 -4.12 6.86
CA ILE A 154 2.45 -3.12 7.92
C ILE A 154 3.66 -2.17 8.07
N PRO A 155 4.92 -2.66 8.14
CA PRO A 155 6.09 -1.78 8.21
C PRO A 155 6.19 -0.86 6.99
N GLY A 156 5.88 -1.39 5.80
CA GLY A 156 5.86 -0.62 4.56
C GLY A 156 4.83 0.51 4.57
N LEU A 157 3.61 0.25 5.08
CA LEU A 157 2.57 1.27 5.23
C LEU A 157 3.03 2.42 6.14
N LEU A 158 3.66 2.08 7.27
CA LEU A 158 4.18 3.06 8.23
C LEU A 158 5.35 3.86 7.63
N LEU A 159 6.28 3.19 6.93
CA LEU A 159 7.42 3.81 6.27
C LEU A 159 6.95 4.79 5.20
N THR A 160 6.02 4.38 4.32
CA THR A 160 5.47 5.25 3.26
C THR A 160 4.76 6.46 3.86
N ALA A 161 3.98 6.28 4.92
CA ALA A 161 3.29 7.39 5.59
C ALA A 161 4.27 8.39 6.23
N ALA A 162 5.32 7.89 6.91
CA ALA A 162 6.35 8.71 7.54
C ALA A 162 7.16 9.47 6.50
N PHE A 163 7.57 8.77 5.43
CA PHE A 163 8.37 9.36 4.37
C PHE A 163 7.61 10.44 3.60
N ALA A 164 6.33 10.23 3.30
CA ALA A 164 5.48 11.26 2.71
C ALA A 164 5.46 12.55 3.55
N LEU A 165 5.39 12.42 4.87
CA LEU A 165 5.40 13.56 5.78
C LEU A 165 6.77 14.26 5.84
N LEU A 166 7.86 13.50 5.81
CA LEU A 166 9.22 14.05 5.74
C LEU A 166 9.40 14.87 4.45
N VAL A 167 9.01 14.33 3.31
CA VAL A 167 9.09 15.00 2.00
C VAL A 167 8.22 16.26 1.98
N ASP A 168 7.01 16.21 2.51
CA ASP A 168 6.10 17.37 2.56
C ASP A 168 6.63 18.52 3.45
N THR A 169 7.38 18.16 4.49
CA THR A 169 7.99 19.13 5.43
C THR A 169 9.23 19.79 4.84
N ILE A 170 10.00 19.05 4.03
CA ILE A 170 11.17 19.56 3.33
C ILE A 170 10.69 20.31 2.08
N GLY A 171 10.38 21.61 2.23
CA GLY A 171 9.73 22.45 1.22
C GLY A 171 10.39 22.48 -0.18
N ILE A 172 11.64 22.02 -0.30
CA ILE A 172 12.39 21.87 -1.56
C ILE A 172 11.71 20.86 -2.52
N PHE A 173 10.98 19.87 -1.98
CA PHE A 173 10.37 18.80 -2.79
C PHE A 173 8.92 19.07 -3.21
N ARG A 174 8.37 20.28 -3.00
CA ARG A 174 6.95 20.57 -3.30
C ARG A 174 6.56 20.60 -4.78
N LYS A 175 7.54 20.64 -5.70
CA LYS A 175 7.30 20.58 -7.15
C LYS A 175 7.27 19.13 -7.65
N THR A 176 6.75 18.89 -8.86
CA THR A 176 6.63 17.55 -9.49
C THR A 176 7.93 16.74 -9.46
N GLY A 177 9.10 17.38 -9.57
CA GLY A 177 10.41 16.71 -9.48
C GLY A 177 10.68 16.07 -8.11
N GLY A 178 10.11 16.60 -7.04
CA GLY A 178 10.24 16.00 -5.71
C GLY A 178 9.37 14.77 -5.50
N THR A 179 8.33 14.59 -6.31
CA THR A 179 7.57 13.34 -6.32
C THR A 179 8.43 12.21 -6.86
N VAL A 180 9.11 12.45 -7.98
CA VAL A 180 9.96 11.45 -8.66
C VAL A 180 11.14 11.07 -7.76
N LEU A 181 11.86 12.05 -7.21
CA LEU A 181 12.96 11.78 -6.28
C LEU A 181 12.48 11.05 -5.02
N GLY A 182 11.33 11.45 -4.46
CA GLY A 182 10.72 10.78 -3.32
C GLY A 182 10.40 9.31 -3.60
N ILE A 183 9.84 9.02 -4.79
CA ILE A 183 9.57 7.65 -5.23
C ILE A 183 10.88 6.85 -5.35
N LEU A 184 11.91 7.41 -6.01
CA LEU A 184 13.18 6.72 -6.18
C LEU A 184 13.84 6.38 -4.83
N VAL A 185 13.82 7.31 -3.88
CA VAL A 185 14.35 7.07 -2.53
C VAL A 185 13.51 6.06 -1.76
N LEU A 186 12.19 6.09 -1.88
CA LEU A 186 11.34 5.07 -1.25
C LEU A 186 11.60 3.68 -1.81
N LEU A 187 11.75 3.56 -3.13
CA LEU A 187 12.07 2.29 -3.78
C LEU A 187 13.40 1.74 -3.28
N THR A 188 14.44 2.57 -3.18
CA THR A 188 15.74 2.11 -2.64
C THR A 188 15.62 1.68 -1.18
N LEU A 189 14.88 2.39 -0.35
CA LEU A 189 14.64 2.00 1.05
C LEU A 189 13.90 0.64 1.16
N TYR A 190 12.89 0.40 0.32
CA TYR A 190 12.19 -0.90 0.27
C TYR A 190 13.13 -2.04 -0.16
N ILE A 191 14.00 -1.79 -1.14
CA ILE A 191 15.01 -2.77 -1.58
C ILE A 191 16.02 -3.07 -0.45
N LEU A 192 16.44 -2.05 0.30
CA LEU A 192 17.34 -2.22 1.43
C LEU A 192 16.69 -3.01 2.58
N GLU A 193 15.40 -2.80 2.84
CA GLU A 193 14.67 -3.57 3.86
C GLU A 193 14.58 -5.07 3.50
N THR A 194 14.37 -5.37 2.22
CA THR A 194 14.27 -6.77 1.75
C THR A 194 15.62 -7.48 1.71
N THR A 195 16.69 -6.78 1.33
CA THR A 195 18.06 -7.35 1.26
C THR A 195 18.64 -7.64 2.65
N THR A 196 18.43 -6.77 3.62
CA THR A 196 18.93 -6.95 5.00
C THR A 196 18.33 -8.17 5.71
N LYS A 197 17.04 -8.47 5.47
CA LYS A 197 16.41 -9.71 5.99
C LYS A 197 16.93 -10.97 5.31
N THR A 198 17.30 -10.90 4.03
CA THR A 198 17.81 -12.08 3.30
C THR A 198 19.19 -12.52 3.81
N ALA A 199 20.02 -11.58 4.27
CA ALA A 199 21.33 -11.87 4.84
C ALA A 199 21.26 -12.59 6.21
N SER A 200 20.19 -12.41 6.99
CA SER A 200 20.04 -13.07 8.30
C SER A 200 19.48 -14.50 8.22
N PHE A 201 19.04 -14.96 7.04
CA PHE A 201 18.58 -16.34 6.81
C PHE A 201 19.65 -17.23 6.15
N MET A 202 20.81 -16.66 5.77
CA MET A 202 21.96 -17.39 5.21
C MET A 202 23.10 -17.59 6.23
N VAL A 203 22.89 -17.26 7.50
CA VAL A 203 23.79 -17.55 8.63
C VAL A 203 23.02 -18.40 9.64
#